data_AF-A0A0H5D3X2-F1
#
_entry.id   AF-A0A0H5D3X2-F1
#
_cell.length_a   1.000
_cell.length_b   1.000
_cell.length_c   1.000
_cell.angle_alpha   90.00
_cell.angle_beta   90.00
_cell.angle_gamma   90.00
#
_symmetry.space_group_name_H-M   'P 1'
#
loop_
_entity.id
_entity.type
_entity.pdbx_description
1 polymer ?
#
loop_
_entity_poly.entity_id
_entity_poly.type
_entity_poly.pdbx_seq_one_letter_code
_entity_poly.pdbx_strand_id
1 'polypeptide(L)' 'MSRQTISTITDKVMEGMTEWQNRPLDVVYPVIFIDAIHVKIRDGKVANRPIYVALAVTVDGHRDILGLWGR' A
#
# COMPACT_ATOMS: atom_id res chain seq x y z
N MET A 1 -3.86 -8.67 26.79
CA MET A 1 -3.38 -8.95 25.43
C MET A 1 -2.06 -8.21 25.23
N SER A 2 -0.93 -8.91 25.32
CA SER A 2 0.41 -8.31 25.46
C SER A 2 0.98 -7.86 24.11
N ARG A 3 1.97 -6.95 24.14
CA ARG A 3 2.70 -6.42 22.97
C ARG A 3 3.24 -7.50 22.02
N GLN A 4 3.48 -8.69 22.54
CA GLN A 4 3.98 -9.85 21.80
C GLN A 4 2.95 -10.36 20.77
N THR A 5 1.66 -10.37 21.11
CA THR A 5 0.59 -10.78 20.19
C THR A 5 0.37 -9.77 19.07
N ILE A 6 0.55 -8.47 19.35
CA ILE A 6 0.48 -7.41 18.32
C ILE A 6 1.67 -7.52 17.36
N SER A 7 2.88 -7.77 17.87
CA SER A 7 4.07 -7.96 17.04
C SER A 7 3.91 -9.14 16.06
N THR A 8 3.46 -10.30 16.54
CA THR A 8 3.26 -11.48 15.67
C THR A 8 2.19 -11.25 14.59
N ILE A 9 1.16 -10.47 14.89
CA ILE A 9 0.14 -10.10 13.88
C ILE A 9 0.76 -9.14 12.86
N THR A 10 1.54 -8.15 13.30
CA THR A 10 2.22 -7.21 12.40
C THR A 10 3.20 -7.94 11.49
N ASP A 11 3.98 -8.90 11.99
CA ASP A 11 4.97 -9.63 11.18
C ASP A 11 4.32 -10.43 10.04
N LYS A 12 3.19 -11.12 10.32
CA LYS A 12 2.44 -11.83 9.27
C LYS A 12 1.82 -10.88 8.24
N VAL A 13 1.42 -9.69 8.66
CA VAL A 13 0.94 -8.66 7.74
C VAL A 13 2.07 -8.15 6.85
N MET A 14 3.31 -8.04 7.36
CA MET A 14 4.46 -7.62 6.55
C MET A 14 4.79 -8.62 5.42
N GLU A 15 4.70 -9.92 5.70
CA GLU A 15 4.86 -10.96 4.69
C GLU A 15 3.79 -10.85 3.61
N GLY A 16 2.51 -10.79 4.01
CA GLY A 16 1.40 -10.62 3.07
C GLY A 16 1.45 -9.30 2.28
N MET A 17 1.96 -8.21 2.87
CA MET A 17 2.21 -6.96 2.16
C MET A 17 3.30 -7.12 1.10
N THR A 18 4.37 -7.85 1.40
CA THR A 18 5.46 -8.11 0.44
C THR A 18 4.96 -8.96 -0.73
N GLU A 19 4.19 -9.99 -0.46
CA GLU A 19 3.56 -10.82 -1.50
C GLU A 19 2.60 -9.99 -2.35
N TRP A 20 1.75 -9.18 -1.72
CA TRP A 20 0.82 -8.31 -2.44
C TRP A 20 1.52 -7.26 -3.30
N GLN A 21 2.64 -6.68 -2.84
CA GLN A 21 3.43 -5.73 -3.63
C GLN A 21 4.13 -6.37 -4.83
N ASN A 22 4.47 -7.65 -4.75
CA ASN A 22 5.16 -8.38 -5.82
C ASN A 22 4.23 -9.24 -6.69
N ARG A 23 2.92 -9.23 -6.40
CA ARG A 23 1.96 -10.01 -7.19
C ARG A 23 2.00 -9.57 -8.66
N PRO A 24 1.82 -10.49 -9.61
CA PRO A 24 1.70 -10.11 -11.01
C PRO A 24 0.48 -9.21 -11.20
N LEU A 25 0.65 -8.15 -11.99
CA LEU A 25 -0.43 -7.27 -12.41
C LEU A 25 -0.97 -7.72 -13.77
N ASP A 26 -2.18 -7.29 -14.09
CA ASP A 26 -2.76 -7.52 -15.40
C ASP A 26 -1.99 -6.76 -16.48
N VAL A 27 -2.00 -7.29 -17.71
CA VAL A 27 -1.27 -6.70 -18.84
C VAL A 27 -1.86 -5.34 -19.24
N VAL A 28 -3.15 -5.12 -18.99
CA VAL A 28 -3.87 -3.92 -19.43
C VAL A 28 -4.80 -3.40 -18.33
N TYR A 29 -4.65 -2.11 -18.03
CA TYR A 29 -5.59 -1.33 -17.21
C TYR A 29 -6.07 -0.14 -18.03
N PRO A 30 -7.35 -0.08 -18.44
CA PRO A 30 -7.86 1.01 -19.26
C PRO A 30 -7.72 2.40 -18.63
N VAL A 31 -7.76 2.49 -17.30
CA VAL A 31 -7.64 3.75 -16.55
C VAL A 31 -6.80 3.52 -15.29
N ILE A 32 -5.88 4.46 -15.02
CA ILE A 32 -5.08 4.51 -13.81
C ILE A 32 -5.18 5.91 -13.20
N PHE A 33 -5.45 5.97 -11.89
CA PHE A 33 -5.45 7.16 -11.06
C PHE A 33 -4.21 7.14 -10.17
N ILE A 34 -3.55 8.30 -10.09
CA ILE A 34 -2.44 8.53 -9.16
C ILE A 34 -2.88 9.60 -8.17
N ASP A 35 -2.82 9.28 -6.89
CA ASP A 35 -3.14 10.20 -5.80
C ASP A 35 -1.99 10.30 -4.80
N ALA A 36 -1.93 11.40 -4.04
CA ALA A 36 -0.91 11.66 -3.03
C ALA A 36 -1.56 11.99 -1.69
N ILE A 37 -1.57 11.01 -0.78
CA ILE A 37 -2.11 11.16 0.57
C ILE A 37 -1.00 11.65 1.49
N HIS A 38 -1.19 12.81 2.11
CA HIS A 38 -0.21 13.37 3.04
C HIS A 38 -0.46 12.86 4.46
N VAL A 39 0.48 12.07 4.99
CA VAL A 39 0.38 11.45 6.31
C VAL A 39 1.48 11.98 7.22
N LYS A 40 1.12 12.31 8.47
CA LYS A 40 2.12 12.66 9.49
C LYS A 40 2.82 11.40 10.00
N ILE A 41 4.09 11.25 9.64
CA ILE A 41 4.92 10.11 10.05
C ILE A 41 5.94 10.59 11.08
N ARG A 42 6.13 9.82 12.16
CA ARG A 42 7.15 10.06 13.17
C ARG A 42 8.32 9.11 12.95
N ASP A 43 9.46 9.67 12.60
CA ASP A 43 10.73 8.97 12.42
C ASP A 43 11.83 9.89 12.94
N GLY A 44 12.02 9.87 14.27
CA GLY A 44 12.76 10.89 15.02
C GLY A 44 12.00 12.20 15.21
N LYS A 45 11.62 12.86 14.11
CA LYS A 45 10.73 14.05 14.10
C LYS A 45 9.45 13.76 13.33
N VAL A 46 8.35 14.43 13.73
CA VAL A 46 7.08 14.33 13.01
C VAL A 46 7.15 15.22 11.78
N ALA A 47 6.98 14.62 10.60
CA ALA A 47 6.91 15.33 9.33
C ALA A 47 5.69 14.85 8.53
N ASN A 48 5.13 15.74 7.72
CA ASN A 48 4.10 15.35 6.76
C ASN A 48 4.79 14.76 5.53
N ARG A 49 4.57 13.47 5.26
CA ARG A 49 5.18 12.76 4.13
C ARG A 49 4.08 12.30 3.16
N PRO A 50 4.26 12.49 1.84
CA PRO A 50 3.30 11.99 0.87
C PRO A 50 3.44 10.47 0.71
N ILE A 51 2.30 9.80 0.62
CA ILE A 51 2.17 8.42 0.18
C ILE A 51 1.42 8.46 -1.14
N TYR A 52 2.08 7.99 -2.20
CA TYR A 52 1.51 7.90 -3.53
C TYR A 52 0.75 6.58 -3.68
N VAL A 53 -0.45 6.65 -4.24
CA VAL A 53 -1.31 5.49 -4.51
C VAL A 53 -1.54 5.37 -6.01
N ALA A 54 -1.31 4.19 -6.57
CA ALA A 54 -1.78 3.85 -7.91
C ALA A 54 -3.04 2.99 -7.81
N LEU A 55 -4.18 3.54 -8.23
CA LEU A 55 -5.45 2.86 -8.31
C LEU A 55 -5.82 2.68 -9.78
N ALA A 56 -6.09 1.46 -10.21
CA ALA A 56 -6.47 1.16 -11.57
C ALA A 56 -7.87 0.57 -11.66
N VAL A 57 -8.45 0.62 -12.86
CA VAL A 57 -9.66 -0.11 -13.21
C VAL A 57 -9.25 -1.21 -14.18
N THR A 58 -9.64 -2.46 -13.91
CA THR A 58 -9.41 -3.61 -14.80
C THR A 58 -10.30 -3.53 -16.04
N VAL A 59 -10.04 -4.38 -17.03
CA VAL A 59 -10.91 -4.50 -18.22
C VAL A 59 -12.35 -4.90 -17.89
N ASP A 60 -12.55 -5.61 -16.77
CA ASP A 60 -13.86 -6.02 -16.27
C ASP A 60 -14.55 -4.93 -15.44
N GLY A 61 -13.93 -3.75 -15.29
CA GLY A 61 -14.47 -2.62 -14.54
C GLY A 61 -14.25 -2.69 -13.03
N HIS A 62 -13.44 -3.62 -12.53
CA HIS A 62 -13.10 -3.72 -11.12
C HIS A 62 -11.98 -2.74 -10.74
N ARG A 63 -12.08 -2.13 -9.56
CA ARG A 63 -11.00 -1.28 -9.04
C ARG A 63 -9.95 -2.14 -8.35
N ASP A 64 -8.68 -1.88 -8.65
CA ASP A 64 -7.54 -2.54 -8.04
C ASP A 64 -6.46 -1.54 -7.62
N ILE A 65 -5.85 -1.76 -6.46
CA ILE A 65 -4.72 -0.95 -6.00
C ILE A 65 -3.45 -1.63 -6.49
N LEU A 66 -2.72 -0.97 -7.39
CA LEU A 66 -1.50 -1.51 -7.98
C LEU A 66 -0.30 -1.35 -7.06
N GLY A 67 -0.32 -0.34 -6.20
CA GLY A 67 0.75 -0.14 -5.23
C GLY A 67 0.62 1.14 -4.42
N LEU A 68 1.49 1.21 -3.42
CA LEU A 68 1.66 2.32 -2.50
C LEU A 68 3.15 2.64 -2.39
N TRP A 69 3.53 3.90 -2.54
CA TRP A 69 4.91 4.35 -2.44
C TRP A 69 5.02 5.55 -1.51
N GLY A 70 5.81 5.41 -0.45
CA GLY A 70 6.15 6.48 0.48
C GLY A 70 7.65 6.51 0.73
N ARG A 71 8.16 7.62 1.24
CA ARG A 71 9.58 7.81 1.56
C ARG A 71 9.81 8.08 3.04
#